data_AF-A0A9E1N857-F1
#
_entry.id   AF-A0A9E1N857-F1
#
_cell.length_a   1.000
_cell.length_b   1.000
_cell.length_c   1.000
_cell.angle_alpha   90.00
_cell.angle_beta   90.00
_cell.angle_gamma   90.00
#
_symmetry.space_group_name_H-M   'P 1'
#
loop_
_entity.id
_entity.type
_entity.pdbx_description
1 polymer ?
#
loop_
_entity_poly.entity_id
_entity_poly.type
_entity_poly.pdbx_seq_one_letter_code
_entity_poly.pdbx_strand_id
1 'polypeptide(L)' 'EVFYDAVRRYYPALPDDSLEPAYCGMRPKLQRPGGGMEDFLIQGPDCHGVAGLVNLFGIESPGLTSSLAIAEHVGAMLTS' A
#
# COMPACT_ATOMS: atom_id res chain seq x y z
N GLU A 1 16.19 19.42 -9.90
CA GLU A 1 15.14 20.31 -10.46
C GLU A 1 13.72 19.80 -10.20
N VAL A 2 13.27 18.66 -10.76
CA VAL A 2 11.84 18.24 -10.69
C VAL A 2 11.19 18.25 -9.30
N PHE A 3 11.89 17.84 -8.24
CA PHE A 3 11.37 17.89 -6.86
C PHE A 3 11.29 19.32 -6.32
N TYR A 4 12.31 20.15 -6.57
CA TYR A 4 12.29 21.58 -6.19
C TYR A 4 11.15 22.31 -6.90
N ASP A 5 10.98 22.10 -8.20
CA ASP A 5 9.93 22.75 -9.00
C ASP A 5 8.52 22.32 -8.56
N ALA A 6 8.34 21.06 -8.16
CA ALA A 6 7.08 20.58 -7.62
C ALA A 6 6.78 21.21 -6.25
N VAL A 7 7.75 21.20 -5.33
CA VAL A 7 7.58 21.71 -3.96
C VAL A 7 7.36 23.22 -3.95
N ARG A 8 8.10 23.98 -4.77
CA ARG A 8 8.01 25.45 -4.82
C ARG A 8 6.65 25.99 -5.29
N ARG A 9 5.79 25.14 -5.88
CA ARG A 9 4.40 25.53 -6.17
C ARG A 9 3.60 25.84 -4.91
N TYR A 10 3.95 25.22 -3.78
CA TYR A 10 3.27 25.41 -2.49
C TYR A 10 4.21 25.86 -1.36
N TYR A 11 5.54 25.80 -1.55
CA TYR A 11 6.52 26.41 -0.65
C TYR A 11 7.62 27.16 -1.44
N PRO A 12 7.34 28.39 -1.92
CA PRO A 12 8.24 29.11 -2.82
C PRO A 12 9.62 29.43 -2.24
N ALA A 13 9.70 29.58 -0.91
CA ALA A 13 10.93 29.95 -0.22
C ALA A 13 11.85 28.74 0.10
N LEU A 14 11.57 27.55 -0.43
CA LEU A 14 12.43 26.36 -0.25
C LEU A 14 13.87 26.68 -0.70
N PRO A 15 14.87 26.62 0.20
CA PRO A 15 16.25 26.95 -0.14
C PRO A 15 16.84 25.98 -1.15
N ASP A 16 17.73 26.46 -2.03
CA ASP A 16 18.52 25.59 -2.91
C ASP A 16 19.35 24.60 -2.09
N ASP A 17 19.59 23.41 -2.66
CA ASP A 17 20.41 22.33 -2.08
C ASP A 17 19.98 21.82 -0.68
N SER A 18 18.77 22.17 -0.23
CA SER A 18 18.19 21.70 1.05
C SER A 18 17.53 20.31 1.04
N LEU A 19 17.43 19.63 -0.11
CA LEU A 19 16.89 18.27 -0.20
C LEU A 19 18.02 17.25 0.01
N GLU A 20 17.88 16.42 1.03
CA GLU A 20 18.83 15.37 1.36
C GLU A 20 18.36 13.99 0.85
N PRO A 21 19.28 13.09 0.46
CA PRO A 21 18.93 11.70 0.15
C PRO A 21 18.24 11.03 1.34
N ALA A 22 17.09 10.42 1.06
CA ALA A 22 16.32 9.66 2.03
C ALA A 22 16.17 8.21 1.57
N TYR A 23 15.08 7.56 1.97
CA TYR A 23 14.75 6.20 1.54
C TYR A 23 13.72 6.19 0.42
N CYS A 24 13.61 5.04 -0.25
CA CYS A 24 12.51 4.73 -1.15
C CYS A 24 11.78 3.48 -0.67
N GLY A 25 10.50 3.37 -1.02
CA GLY A 25 9.68 2.19 -0.73
C GLY A 25 9.08 1.63 -2.02
N MET A 26 8.82 0.31 -2.03
CA MET A 26 8.11 -0.38 -3.10
C MET A 26 6.69 -0.71 -2.64
N ARG A 27 5.69 -0.39 -3.46
CA ARG A 27 4.29 -0.74 -3.18
C ARG A 27 3.99 -2.13 -3.71
N PRO A 28 3.34 -3.02 -2.95
CA PRO A 28 2.91 -4.34 -3.42
C PRO A 28 1.67 -4.17 -4.31
N LYS A 29 1.84 -3.73 -5.55
CA LYS A 29 0.73 -3.45 -6.48
C LYS A 29 0.16 -4.71 -7.12
N LEU A 30 -1.17 -4.81 -7.17
CA LEU A 30 -1.90 -5.76 -8.03
C LEU A 30 -2.17 -5.19 -9.43
N GLN A 31 -2.27 -3.86 -9.51
CA GLN A 31 -2.54 -3.12 -10.73
C GLN A 31 -1.47 -3.41 -11.80
N ARG A 32 -1.93 -3.78 -12.99
CA ARG A 32 -1.09 -3.94 -14.19
C ARG A 32 -0.80 -2.58 -14.83
N PRO A 33 0.29 -2.45 -15.60
CA PRO A 33 0.53 -1.25 -16.40
C PRO A 33 -0.67 -0.91 -17.28
N GLY A 34 -1.21 0.30 -17.14
CA GLY A 34 -2.40 0.78 -17.88
C GLY A 34 -3.76 0.31 -17.31
N GLY A 35 -3.78 -0.50 -16.25
CA GLY A 35 -5.01 -0.92 -15.55
C GLY A 35 -5.55 0.17 -14.61
N GLY A 36 -6.76 -0.06 -14.08
CA GLY A 36 -7.37 0.78 -13.04
C GLY A 36 -6.78 0.53 -11.65
N MET A 37 -7.22 1.32 -10.66
CA MET A 37 -6.88 1.05 -9.26
C MET A 37 -7.51 -0.28 -8.83
N GLU A 38 -6.71 -1.13 -8.17
CA GLU A 38 -7.16 -2.42 -7.61
C GLU A 38 -7.26 -2.29 -6.09
N ASP A 39 -8.24 -2.99 -5.49
CA ASP A 39 -8.40 -3.05 -4.04
C ASP A 39 -7.44 -4.07 -3.39
N PHE A 40 -7.39 -4.10 -2.07
CA PHE A 40 -6.72 -5.17 -1.32
C PHE A 40 -7.34 -6.52 -1.67
N LEU A 41 -6.50 -7.53 -1.90
CA LEU A 41 -6.96 -8.88 -2.17
C LEU A 41 -6.66 -9.77 -0.96
N ILE A 42 -7.70 -10.08 -0.20
CA ILE A 42 -7.65 -11.00 0.93
C ILE A 42 -8.40 -12.26 0.54
N GLN A 43 -7.71 -13.39 0.49
CA GLN A 43 -8.30 -14.67 0.09
C GLN A 43 -8.14 -15.68 1.21
N GLY A 44 -9.26 -16.23 1.70
CA GLY A 44 -9.28 -17.29 2.70
C GLY A 44 -9.60 -18.67 2.12
N PRO A 45 -9.76 -19.68 2.99
CA PRO A 45 -10.08 -21.05 2.58
C PRO A 45 -11.31 -21.17 1.67
N ASP A 46 -12.34 -20.35 1.88
CA ASP A 46 -13.55 -20.33 1.04
C ASP A 46 -13.28 -19.84 -0.41
N CYS A 47 -12.20 -19.09 -0.63
CA CYS A 47 -11.82 -18.61 -1.95
C CYS A 47 -10.94 -19.59 -2.72
N HIS A 48 -9.96 -20.21 -2.04
CA HIS A 48 -8.93 -21.04 -2.70
C HIS A 48 -8.91 -22.52 -2.29
N GLY A 49 -9.74 -22.93 -1.32
CA GLY A 49 -9.91 -24.32 -0.90
C GLY A 49 -8.81 -24.89 0.01
N VAL A 50 -7.92 -24.05 0.56
CA VAL A 50 -6.79 -24.49 1.40
C VAL A 50 -7.07 -24.12 2.84
N ALA A 51 -7.33 -25.13 3.67
CA ALA A 51 -7.64 -24.93 5.08
C ALA A 51 -6.47 -24.28 5.83
N GLY A 52 -6.77 -23.30 6.68
CA GLY A 52 -5.79 -22.61 7.53
C GLY A 52 -4.86 -21.63 6.81
N LEU A 53 -5.04 -21.37 5.51
CA LEU A 53 -4.27 -20.38 4.75
C LEU A 53 -5.13 -19.15 4.45
N VAL A 54 -4.58 -17.95 4.67
CA VAL A 54 -5.12 -16.69 4.18
C VAL A 54 -4.03 -15.92 3.46
N ASN A 55 -4.28 -15.54 2.20
CA ASN A 55 -3.38 -14.71 1.42
C ASN A 55 -3.77 -13.24 1.53
N LEU A 56 -2.78 -12.36 1.71
CA LEU A 56 -2.93 -10.92 1.68
C LEU A 56 -2.06 -10.35 0.56
N PHE A 57 -2.68 -9.94 -0.53
CA PHE A 57 -2.02 -9.32 -1.66
C PHE A 57 -2.50 -7.90 -1.85
N GLY A 58 -1.67 -7.06 -2.48
CA GLY A 58 -2.11 -5.70 -2.79
C GLY A 58 -2.16 -4.75 -1.60
N ILE A 59 -1.64 -5.13 -0.42
CA ILE A 59 -1.71 -4.32 0.80
C ILE A 59 -0.76 -3.12 0.72
N GLU A 60 -1.09 -2.17 -0.15
CA GLU A 60 -0.44 -0.88 -0.27
C GLU A 60 -1.08 0.16 0.66
N SER A 61 -0.90 1.47 0.45
CA SER A 61 -1.59 2.48 1.26
C SER A 61 -3.11 2.41 1.04
N PRO A 62 -3.95 2.41 2.09
CA PRO A 62 -3.65 2.74 3.50
C PRO A 62 -3.43 1.52 4.43
N GLY A 63 -2.66 0.51 4.03
CA GLY A 63 -2.50 -0.76 4.74
C GLY A 63 -1.98 -0.67 6.17
N LEU A 64 -1.09 0.29 6.48
CA LEU A 64 -0.66 0.53 7.86
C LEU A 64 -1.82 1.06 8.71
N THR A 65 -2.55 2.05 8.20
CA THR A 65 -3.71 2.64 8.89
C THR A 65 -4.81 1.61 9.10
N SER A 66 -5.03 0.71 8.14
CA SER A 66 -6.05 -0.34 8.19
C SER A 66 -5.57 -1.65 8.85
N SER A 67 -4.36 -1.70 9.39
CA SER A 67 -3.71 -2.95 9.82
C SER A 67 -4.52 -3.73 10.87
N LEU A 68 -5.13 -3.06 11.84
CA LEU A 68 -5.96 -3.71 12.86
C LEU A 68 -7.26 -4.28 12.28
N ALA A 69 -7.93 -3.54 11.41
CA ALA A 69 -9.15 -4.01 10.75
C ALA A 69 -8.86 -5.20 9.82
N ILE A 70 -7.71 -5.19 9.13
CA ILE A 70 -7.24 -6.32 8.32
C ILE A 70 -7.03 -7.55 9.22
N ALA A 71 -6.37 -7.38 10.37
CA ALA A 71 -6.14 -8.48 11.30
C ALA A 71 -7.45 -9.07 11.86
N GLU A 72 -8.42 -8.24 12.23
CA GLU A 72 -9.75 -8.69 12.66
C GLU A 72 -10.46 -9.49 11.56
N HIS A 73 -10.43 -8.99 10.32
CA HIS A 73 -11.04 -9.66 9.17
C HIS A 73 -10.39 -11.03 8.90
N VAL A 74 -9.06 -11.11 8.92
CA VAL A 74 -8.31 -12.37 8.75
C VAL A 74 -8.59 -13.33 9.91
N GLY A 75 -8.66 -12.83 11.15
CA GLY A 75 -8.98 -13.65 12.32
C GLY A 75 -10.33 -14.34 12.19
N ALA A 76 -11.36 -13.61 11.75
CA ALA A 76 -12.70 -14.17 11.53
C ALA A 76 -12.72 -15.31 10.49
N MET A 77 -11.87 -15.25 9.46
CA MET A 77 -11.75 -16.30 8.45
C MET A 77 -11.11 -17.60 8.96
N LEU A 78 -10.31 -17.52 10.03
CA LEU A 78 -9.51 -18.65 10.53
C LEU A 78 -10.14 -19.38 11.73
N THR A 79 -11.09 -18.74 12.41
CA THR A 79 -11.82 -19.31 13.55
C THR A 79 -13.11 -20.03 13.18
N SER A 80 -13.35 -20.26 11.88
CA SER A 80 -14.54 -20.94 11.34
C SER A 80 -14.36 -22.45 11.27
#